data_AF-A0A926N2T4-F1
#
_entry.id   AF-A0A926N2T4-F1
#
_cell.length_a   1.000
_cell.length_b   1.000
_cell.length_c   1.000
_cell.angle_alpha   90.00
_cell.angle_beta   90.00
_cell.angle_gamma   90.00
#
_symmetry.space_group_name_H-M   'P 1'
#
loop_
_entity.id
_entity.type
_entity.pdbx_description
1 polymer ?
#
loop_
_entity_poly.entity_id
_entity_poly.type
_entity_poly.pdbx_seq_one_letter_code
_entity_poly.pdbx_strand_id
1 'polypeptide(L)'
;MKKFFPIIFFLVFSSVYAGGHLSAKDKKKTLECAGLYYANSMIPQGTLELDKIVHSIASKKFLTTFLIKEGVKEDEVNSKLNKSVDELYGKSYDEKKTSSCDKFINKLIPESKKEIEKLVRSGIY
;
A
#
# COMPACT_ATOMS: atom_id res chain seq x y z
N MET A 1 -11.05 -36.51 30.70
CA MET A 1 -9.72 -35.86 30.59
C MET A 1 -9.58 -35.32 29.17
N LYS A 2 -9.63 -33.99 29.01
CA LYS A 2 -9.64 -33.30 27.71
C LYS A 2 -8.26 -33.45 27.05
N LYS A 3 -8.21 -34.11 25.90
CA LYS A 3 -6.99 -34.18 25.08
C LYS A 3 -6.84 -32.84 24.34
N PHE A 4 -5.88 -32.02 24.75
CA PHE A 4 -5.49 -30.82 24.04
C PHE A 4 -4.77 -31.22 22.75
N PHE A 5 -5.36 -30.89 21.60
CA PHE A 5 -4.66 -30.90 20.31
C PHE A 5 -3.92 -29.56 20.15
N PRO A 6 -2.58 -29.54 19.97
CA PRO A 6 -1.92 -28.31 19.55
C PRO A 6 -2.15 -28.14 18.04
N ILE A 7 -3.01 -27.20 17.67
CA ILE A 7 -3.13 -26.73 16.28
C ILE A 7 -1.86 -25.94 15.97
N ILE A 8 -0.89 -26.59 15.32
CA ILE A 8 0.25 -25.91 14.70
C ILE A 8 -0.28 -25.21 13.45
N PHE A 9 -0.56 -23.91 13.60
CA PHE A 9 -0.88 -23.04 12.47
C PHE A 9 0.42 -22.44 11.94
N PHE A 10 1.17 -23.24 11.20
CA PHE A 10 2.37 -22.77 10.48
C PHE A 10 1.93 -22.28 9.09
N LEU A 11 1.32 -21.09 9.02
CA LEU A 11 1.20 -20.36 7.75
C LEU A 11 2.54 -19.69 7.44
N VAL A 12 3.48 -20.47 6.92
CA VAL A 12 4.62 -19.90 6.20
C VAL A 12 4.08 -19.44 4.86
N PHE A 13 3.79 -18.15 4.75
CA PHE A 13 3.69 -17.52 3.45
C PHE A 13 5.11 -17.42 2.89
N SER A 14 5.62 -18.51 2.33
CA SER A 14 6.79 -18.48 1.45
C SER A 14 6.34 -18.03 0.06
N SER A 15 5.88 -16.78 -0.05
CA SER A 15 5.99 -16.09 -1.34
C SER A 15 7.43 -15.65 -1.47
N VAL A 16 8.24 -16.55 -2.03
CA VAL A 16 9.55 -16.21 -2.58
C VAL A 16 9.28 -15.26 -3.75
N TYR A 17 9.16 -13.96 -3.44
CA TYR A 17 9.38 -12.92 -4.44
C TYR A 17 10.88 -12.97 -4.72
N ALA A 18 11.25 -13.65 -5.79
CA ALA A 18 12.56 -13.49 -6.39
C ALA A 18 12.67 -12.02 -6.77
N GLY A 19 13.39 -11.25 -5.95
CA GLY A 19 13.54 -9.80 -6.06
C GLY A 19 14.17 -9.40 -7.39
N GLY A 20 13.32 -9.18 -8.38
CA GLY A 20 13.66 -8.43 -9.57
C GLY A 20 13.72 -6.97 -9.14
N HIS A 21 14.94 -6.49 -8.86
CA HIS A 21 15.20 -5.13 -8.40
C HIS A 21 14.36 -4.14 -9.20
N LEU A 22 13.41 -3.50 -8.51
CA LEU A 22 12.46 -2.56 -9.12
C LEU A 22 13.20 -1.56 -10.01
N SER A 23 12.78 -1.38 -11.27
CA SER A 23 13.44 -0.42 -12.15
C SER A 23 13.39 0.98 -11.53
N ALA A 24 14.36 1.85 -11.81
CA ALA A 24 14.37 3.21 -11.25
C ALA A 24 13.07 3.98 -11.55
N LYS A 25 12.49 3.75 -12.73
CA LYS A 25 11.21 4.32 -13.14
C LYS A 25 10.05 3.77 -12.32
N ASP A 26 10.02 2.45 -12.13
CA ASP A 26 8.96 1.81 -11.36
C ASP A 26 9.07 2.16 -9.87
N LYS A 27 10.28 2.20 -9.30
CA LYS A 27 10.54 2.71 -7.94
C LYS A 27 9.99 4.11 -7.76
N LYS A 28 10.35 5.03 -8.66
CA LYS A 28 9.84 6.41 -8.62
C LYS A 28 8.32 6.43 -8.67
N LYS A 29 7.72 5.67 -9.59
CA LYS A 29 6.26 5.68 -9.77
C LYS A 29 5.52 5.04 -8.59
N THR A 30 6.06 3.99 -8.01
CA THR A 30 5.52 3.34 -6.82
C THR A 30 5.57 4.27 -5.60
N LEU A 31 6.66 5.03 -5.43
CA LEU A 31 6.77 6.07 -4.40
C LEU A 31 5.73 7.18 -4.60
N GLU A 32 5.53 7.66 -5.84
CA GLU A 32 4.48 8.64 -6.16
C GLU A 32 3.08 8.12 -5.81
N CYS A 33 2.78 6.86 -6.14
CA CYS A 33 1.48 6.26 -5.81
C CYS A 33 1.30 6.06 -4.31
N ALA A 34 2.32 5.57 -3.59
CA ALA A 34 2.28 5.48 -2.13
C ALA A 34 2.06 6.84 -1.47
N GLY A 35 2.70 7.90 -1.97
CA GLY A 35 2.50 9.27 -1.54
C GLY A 35 1.09 9.81 -1.82
N LEU A 36 0.54 9.54 -3.01
CA LEU A 36 -0.84 9.90 -3.37
C LEU A 36 -1.85 9.22 -2.44
N TYR A 37 -1.71 7.91 -2.20
CA TYR A 37 -2.56 7.19 -1.27
C TYR A 37 -2.41 7.74 0.17
N TYR A 38 -1.20 8.11 0.57
CA TYR A 38 -1.02 8.72 1.88
C TYR A 38 -1.77 10.06 2.00
N ALA A 39 -1.65 10.94 1.01
CA ALA A 39 -2.40 12.19 0.98
C ALA A 39 -3.92 11.96 0.97
N ASN A 40 -4.41 11.04 0.14
CA ASN A 40 -5.83 10.68 0.09
C ASN A 40 -6.35 10.15 1.42
N SER A 41 -5.53 9.41 2.18
CA SER A 41 -5.91 8.90 3.50
C SER A 41 -6.08 9.98 4.58
N MET A 42 -5.52 11.17 4.35
CA MET A 42 -5.64 12.31 5.27
C MET A 42 -6.83 13.22 4.95
N ILE A 43 -7.57 12.93 3.87
CA ILE A 43 -8.78 13.69 3.54
C ILE A 43 -9.82 13.47 4.64
N PRO A 44 -10.40 14.54 5.23
CA PRO A 44 -11.31 14.41 6.36
C PRO A 44 -12.51 13.51 6.07
N GLN A 45 -12.84 12.64 7.02
CA GLN A 45 -14.04 11.80 6.93
C GLN A 45 -15.29 12.68 6.80
N GLY A 46 -16.22 12.30 5.92
CA GLY A 46 -17.39 13.10 5.57
C GLY A 46 -17.20 14.00 4.33
N THR A 47 -15.97 14.18 3.85
CA THR A 47 -15.69 14.84 2.56
C THR A 47 -15.39 13.85 1.42
N LEU A 48 -14.97 12.63 1.76
CA LEU A 48 -14.71 11.53 0.85
C LEU A 48 -15.36 10.25 1.38
N GLU A 49 -15.76 9.38 0.45
CA GLU A 49 -16.31 8.06 0.78
C GLU A 49 -15.29 7.25 1.60
N LEU A 50 -15.78 6.60 2.66
CA LEU A 50 -14.93 5.89 3.63
C LEU A 50 -14.13 4.76 2.97
N ASP A 51 -14.71 4.08 1.98
CA ASP A 51 -14.06 3.01 1.22
C ASP A 51 -12.81 3.52 0.47
N LYS A 52 -12.84 4.74 -0.09
CA LYS A 52 -11.69 5.37 -0.75
C LYS A 52 -10.59 5.75 0.23
N ILE A 53 -10.96 6.23 1.41
CA ILE A 53 -10.00 6.51 2.50
C ILE A 53 -9.34 5.20 2.93
N VAL A 54 -10.14 4.19 3.24
CA VAL A 54 -9.68 2.86 3.68
C VAL A 54 -8.80 2.18 2.63
N HIS A 55 -9.21 2.21 1.36
CA HIS A 55 -8.40 1.71 0.24
C HIS A 55 -7.05 2.43 0.15
N SER A 56 -7.04 3.74 0.32
CA SER A 56 -5.81 4.54 0.30
C SER A 56 -4.89 4.18 1.48
N ILE A 57 -5.42 4.00 2.68
CA ILE A 57 -4.65 3.56 3.85
C ILE A 57 -4.01 2.18 3.58
N ALA A 58 -4.82 1.20 3.14
CA ALA A 58 -4.36 -0.16 2.84
C ALA A 58 -3.30 -0.17 1.73
N SER A 59 -3.53 0.57 0.65
CA SER A 59 -2.60 0.70 -0.47
C SER A 59 -1.28 1.33 -0.05
N LYS A 60 -1.32 2.40 0.77
CA LYS A 60 -0.11 3.03 1.34
C LYS A 60 0.69 2.02 2.17
N LYS A 61 0.04 1.25 3.04
CA LYS A 61 0.70 0.21 3.86
C LYS A 61 1.37 -0.85 2.99
N PHE A 62 0.62 -1.39 2.03
CA PHE A 62 1.10 -2.42 1.12
C PHE A 62 2.34 -1.94 0.35
N LEU A 63 2.26 -0.76 -0.28
CA LEU A 63 3.37 -0.23 -1.09
C LEU A 63 4.59 0.15 -0.26
N THR A 64 4.40 0.70 0.93
CA THR A 64 5.52 1.01 1.84
C THR A 64 6.27 -0.27 2.20
N THR A 65 5.54 -1.34 2.52
CA THR A 65 6.12 -2.66 2.83
C THR A 65 6.84 -3.25 1.62
N PHE A 66 6.23 -3.14 0.44
CA PHE A 66 6.82 -3.61 -0.81
C PHE A 66 8.13 -2.88 -1.14
N LEU A 67 8.14 -1.54 -1.09
CA LEU A 67 9.33 -0.74 -1.36
C LEU A 67 10.49 -1.08 -0.42
N ILE A 68 10.22 -1.27 0.87
CA ILE A 68 11.24 -1.66 1.86
C ILE A 68 11.79 -3.06 1.54
N LYS A 69 10.91 -4.01 1.19
CA LYS A 69 11.33 -5.36 0.78
C LYS A 69 12.18 -5.37 -0.49
N GLU A 70 11.92 -4.44 -1.41
CA GLU A 70 12.73 -4.20 -2.62
C GLU A 70 14.03 -3.43 -2.36
N GLY A 71 14.35 -3.12 -1.09
CA GLY A 71 15.61 -2.50 -0.69
C GLY A 71 15.61 -0.97 -0.69
N VAL A 72 14.45 -0.32 -0.81
CA VAL A 72 14.34 1.13 -0.61
C VAL A 72 14.45 1.43 0.89
N LYS A 73 15.36 2.34 1.26
CA LYS A 73 15.55 2.72 2.66
C LYS A 73 14.28 3.35 3.22
N GLU A 74 13.92 3.00 4.44
CA GLU A 74 12.72 3.52 5.11
C GLU A 74 12.69 5.05 5.17
N ASP A 75 13.81 5.69 5.48
CA ASP A 75 13.93 7.16 5.47
C ASP A 75 13.66 7.78 4.09
N GLU A 76 14.06 7.09 3.02
CA GLU A 76 13.79 7.53 1.65
C GLU A 76 12.28 7.44 1.35
N VAL A 77 11.63 6.35 1.75
CA VAL A 77 10.18 6.18 1.61
C VAL A 77 9.46 7.27 2.38
N ASN A 78 9.76 7.43 3.68
CA ASN A 78 9.12 8.41 4.55
C ASN A 78 9.30 9.84 4.04
N SER A 79 10.52 10.22 3.62
CA SER A 79 10.79 11.54 3.04
C SER A 79 9.94 11.81 1.81
N LYS A 80 9.81 10.84 0.90
CA LYS A 80 8.98 10.99 -0.31
C LYS A 80 7.49 11.06 -0.01
N LEU A 81 7.00 10.22 0.89
CA LEU A 81 5.60 10.21 1.30
C LEU A 81 5.20 11.54 1.95
N ASN A 82 6.02 12.06 2.87
CA ASN A 82 5.78 13.35 3.51
C ASN A 82 5.75 14.49 2.49
N LYS A 83 6.70 14.50 1.54
CA LYS A 83 6.69 15.48 0.45
C LYS A 83 5.40 15.42 -0.38
N SER A 84 4.92 14.21 -0.71
CA SER A 84 3.65 14.07 -1.43
C SER A 84 2.46 14.56 -0.63
N VAL A 85 2.45 14.34 0.69
CA VAL A 85 1.43 14.92 1.57
C VAL A 85 1.51 16.44 1.54
N ASP A 86 2.68 17.05 1.73
CA ASP A 86 2.83 18.51 1.70
C ASP A 86 2.33 19.12 0.39
N GLU A 87 2.59 18.46 -0.75
CA GLU A 87 2.16 18.91 -2.07
C GLU A 87 0.66 18.73 -2.33
N LEU A 88 0.01 17.77 -1.66
CA LEU A 88 -1.37 17.36 -1.93
C LEU A 88 -2.33 17.72 -0.79
N TYR A 89 -1.84 18.16 0.35
CA TYR A 89 -2.64 18.49 1.51
C TYR A 89 -3.68 19.57 1.17
N GLY A 90 -4.91 19.37 1.62
CA GLY A 90 -6.04 20.26 1.32
C GLY A 90 -6.59 20.19 -0.11
N LYS A 91 -5.99 19.38 -1.00
CA LYS A 91 -6.54 19.16 -2.35
C LYS A 91 -7.65 18.11 -2.31
N SER A 92 -8.63 18.27 -3.19
CA SER A 92 -9.68 17.26 -3.39
C SER A 92 -9.10 15.96 -3.94
N TYR A 93 -9.79 14.86 -3.63
CA TYR A 93 -9.46 13.54 -4.14
C TYR A 93 -9.48 13.50 -5.69
N ASP A 94 -8.40 13.01 -6.29
CA ASP A 94 -8.26 12.88 -7.73
C ASP A 94 -8.49 11.42 -8.16
N GLU A 95 -9.72 11.12 -8.57
CA GLU A 95 -10.15 9.78 -9.01
C GLU A 95 -9.32 9.27 -10.19
N LYS A 96 -8.96 10.15 -11.13
CA LYS A 96 -8.20 9.76 -12.33
C LYS A 96 -6.79 9.36 -11.96
N LYS A 97 -6.11 10.14 -11.12
CA LYS A 97 -4.76 9.81 -10.65
C LYS A 97 -4.77 8.57 -9.78
N THR A 98 -5.74 8.43 -8.88
CA THR A 98 -5.83 7.28 -7.99
C THR A 98 -6.07 5.98 -8.78
N SER A 99 -7.04 6.00 -9.70
CA SER A 99 -7.28 4.86 -10.61
C SER A 99 -6.08 4.53 -11.50
N SER A 100 -5.31 5.55 -11.93
CA SER A 100 -4.06 5.33 -12.66
C SER A 100 -3.01 4.62 -11.81
N CYS A 101 -2.92 4.95 -10.51
CA CYS A 101 -2.05 4.26 -9.58
C CYS A 101 -2.51 2.82 -9.37
N ASP A 102 -3.81 2.57 -9.18
CA ASP A 102 -4.32 1.21 -9.00
C ASP A 102 -3.96 0.32 -10.21
N LYS A 103 -4.17 0.83 -11.44
CA LYS A 103 -3.81 0.10 -12.67
C LYS A 103 -2.31 -0.17 -12.77
N PHE A 104 -1.49 0.82 -12.43
CA PHE A 104 -0.03 0.68 -12.45
C PHE A 104 0.44 -0.37 -11.46
N ILE A 105 -0.02 -0.31 -10.21
CA ILE A 105 0.36 -1.24 -9.13
C ILE A 105 -0.10 -2.66 -9.45
N ASN A 106 -1.35 -2.84 -9.92
CA ASN A 106 -1.88 -4.15 -10.29
C ASN A 106 -1.09 -4.81 -11.43
N LYS A 107 -0.52 -4.00 -12.33
CA LYS A 107 0.33 -4.50 -13.42
C LYS A 107 1.75 -4.82 -12.94
N LEU A 108 2.31 -3.97 -12.07
CA LEU A 108 3.69 -4.08 -11.61
C LEU A 108 3.87 -5.22 -10.59
N ILE A 109 2.93 -5.36 -9.66
CA ILE A 109 3.03 -6.27 -8.51
C ILE A 109 1.88 -7.28 -8.61
N PRO A 110 2.17 -8.52 -9.08
CA PRO A 110 1.20 -9.62 -9.05
C PRO A 110 0.54 -9.77 -7.68
N GLU A 111 -0.76 -10.10 -7.66
CA GLU A 111 -1.59 -10.25 -6.46
C GLU A 111 -1.80 -9.01 -5.59
N SER A 112 -1.25 -7.84 -5.96
CA SER A 112 -1.38 -6.60 -5.16
C SER A 112 -2.83 -6.23 -4.87
N LYS A 113 -3.73 -6.30 -5.85
CA LYS A 113 -5.17 -6.08 -5.65
C LYS A 113 -5.75 -6.93 -4.52
N LYS A 114 -5.43 -8.23 -4.52
CA LYS A 114 -5.94 -9.20 -3.54
C LYS A 114 -5.38 -8.93 -2.14
N GLU A 115 -4.09 -8.61 -2.04
CA GLU A 115 -3.46 -8.28 -0.76
C GLU A 115 -3.98 -6.95 -0.19
N ILE A 116 -4.20 -5.94 -1.04
CA ILE A 116 -4.81 -4.67 -0.63
C ILE A 116 -6.25 -4.90 -0.15
N GLU A 117 -7.07 -5.65 -0.89
CA GLU A 117 -8.44 -5.99 -0.48
C GLU A 117 -8.47 -6.76 0.84
N LYS A 118 -7.49 -7.64 1.09
CA LYS A 118 -7.34 -8.35 2.36
C LYS A 118 -7.04 -7.38 3.50
N LEU A 119 -6.16 -6.41 3.29
CA LEU A 119 -5.86 -5.35 4.27
C LEU A 119 -7.12 -4.53 4.58
N VAL A 120 -7.83 -4.07 3.55
CA VAL A 120 -9.13 -3.36 3.67
C VAL A 120 -10.13 -4.15 4.53
N ARG A 121 -10.30 -5.45 4.25
CA ARG A 121 -11.25 -6.29 5.01
C ARG A 121 -10.84 -6.54 6.45
N SER A 122 -9.53 -6.62 6.71
CA SER A 122 -9.00 -6.88 8.05
C SER A 122 -9.11 -5.69 9.00
N GLY A 123 -9.17 -4.47 8.47
CA GLY A 123 -9.05 -3.26 9.29
C GLY A 123 -7.65 -3.03 9.88
N ILE A 124 -6.66 -3.88 9.56
CA ILE A 124 -5.30 -3.82 10.10
C ILE A 124 -4.43 -2.99 9.15
N TYR A 125 -4.42 -1.69 9.40
CA TYR A 125 -3.68 -0.70 8.63
C TYR A 125 -2.30 -0.36 9.17
#